data_AF-A0AAV5CU40-F1
#
_entry.id   AF-A0AAV5CU40-F1
#
_cell.length_a   1.000
_cell.length_b   1.000
_cell.length_c   1.000
_cell.angle_alpha   90.00
_cell.angle_beta   90.00
_cell.angle_gamma   90.00
#
_symmetry.space_group_name_H-M   'P 1'
#
loop_
_entity.id
_entity.type
_entity.pdbx_description
1 polymer ?
#
loop_
_entity_poly.entity_id
_entity_poly.type
_entity_poly.pdbx_seq_one_letter_code
_entity_poly.pdbx_strand_id
1 'polypeptide(L)'
;MPSSLKHPSDVPMWKGVKVAYVIVALCLYPVAIGGFWAYGNQIPPNGILTALYKFHSHDVSRLVLGIATLLVIINCLTTYQIYAMPVYDNMEAGYVHKKDRPCPWWLRSGFRVFFGAVNFLIAVALPFLSELAGLLGGISLPVTLAYPCFMWVAIKKPGKGSAMWNINWALGVFGMVLSFVLVVGNLWGLVAKGLQVHFFKPQ
;
A
#
# COMPACT_ATOMS: atom_id res chain seq x y z
N MET A 1 -17.94 -15.99 -4.93
CA MET A 1 -18.48 -17.37 -4.85
C MET A 1 -18.56 -17.75 -3.38
N PRO A 2 -19.73 -18.10 -2.83
CA PRO A 2 -19.80 -18.56 -1.45
C PRO A 2 -19.06 -19.90 -1.34
N SER A 3 -18.10 -19.97 -0.42
CA SER A 3 -17.34 -21.17 -0.12
C SER A 3 -18.25 -22.21 0.54
N SER A 4 -18.34 -23.39 -0.07
CA SER A 4 -19.04 -24.56 0.49
C SER A 4 -17.99 -25.59 0.90
N LEU A 5 -18.23 -26.30 2.00
CA LEU A 5 -17.39 -27.44 2.44
C LEU A 5 -17.16 -28.48 1.35
N LYS A 6 -18.03 -28.55 0.33
CA LYS A 6 -17.97 -29.52 -0.77
C LYS A 6 -17.10 -29.06 -1.96
N HIS A 7 -16.83 -27.75 -2.07
CA HIS A 7 -15.98 -27.15 -3.10
C HIS A 7 -14.96 -26.21 -2.44
N PRO A 8 -13.80 -26.74 -2.03
CA PRO A 8 -12.74 -25.93 -1.43
C PRO A 8 -12.31 -24.81 -2.39
N SER A 9 -12.44 -23.56 -1.95
CA SER A 9 -12.15 -22.36 -2.75
C SER A 9 -10.65 -22.08 -2.91
N ASP A 10 -9.81 -22.87 -2.27
CA ASP A 10 -8.35 -22.79 -2.26
C ASP A 10 -7.73 -23.01 -3.65
N VAL A 11 -8.25 -23.94 -4.46
CA VAL A 11 -7.72 -24.18 -5.82
C VAL A 11 -7.96 -22.98 -6.77
N PRO A 12 -9.20 -22.46 -6.93
CA PRO A 12 -9.42 -21.28 -7.77
C PRO A 12 -8.76 -20.02 -7.20
N MET A 13 -8.74 -19.86 -5.86
CA MET A 13 -8.07 -18.72 -5.22
C MET A 13 -6.55 -18.75 -5.47
N TRP A 14 -5.91 -19.92 -5.38
CA TRP A 14 -4.47 -20.04 -5.64
C TRP A 14 -4.10 -19.78 -7.10
N LYS A 15 -4.95 -20.18 -8.04
CA LYS A 15 -4.79 -19.82 -9.46
C LYS A 15 -4.93 -18.31 -9.67
N GLY A 16 -5.96 -17.69 -9.09
CA GLY A 16 -6.17 -16.25 -9.18
C GLY A 16 -5.00 -15.45 -8.60
N VAL A 17 -4.53 -15.84 -7.41
CA VAL A 17 -3.38 -15.21 -6.74
C VAL A 17 -2.12 -15.31 -7.60
N LYS A 18 -1.82 -16.49 -8.16
CA LYS A 18 -0.65 -16.65 -9.04
C LYS A 18 -0.72 -15.77 -10.29
N VAL A 19 -1.86 -15.74 -10.97
CA VAL A 19 -2.05 -14.89 -12.15
C VAL A 19 -1.90 -13.40 -11.79
N ALA A 20 -2.50 -12.96 -10.68
CA ALA A 20 -2.38 -11.59 -10.22
C ALA A 20 -0.92 -11.21 -9.93
N TYR A 21 -0.16 -12.04 -9.21
CA TYR A 21 1.26 -11.76 -8.94
C TYR A 21 2.13 -11.77 -10.20
N VAL A 22 1.83 -12.63 -11.18
CA VAL A 22 2.53 -12.62 -12.47
C VAL A 22 2.26 -11.31 -13.22
N ILE A 23 1.01 -10.85 -13.27
CA ILE A 23 0.66 -9.57 -13.91
C ILE A 23 1.36 -8.41 -13.20
N VAL A 24 1.33 -8.37 -11.86
CA VAL A 24 2.01 -7.35 -11.07
C VAL A 24 3.52 -7.35 -11.36
N ALA A 25 4.14 -8.52 -11.43
CA ALA A 25 5.56 -8.63 -11.78
C ALA A 25 5.84 -8.11 -13.20
N LEU A 26 5.03 -8.50 -14.19
CA LEU A 26 5.16 -8.03 -15.57
C LEU A 26 4.94 -6.53 -15.74
N CYS A 27 4.15 -5.89 -14.87
CA CYS A 27 3.96 -4.44 -14.92
C CYS A 27 5.06 -3.69 -14.15
N LEU A 28 5.41 -4.14 -12.94
CA LEU A 28 6.31 -3.39 -12.06
C LEU A 28 7.79 -3.58 -12.39
N TYR A 29 8.25 -4.81 -12.69
CA TYR A 29 9.67 -5.05 -12.93
C TYR A 29 10.20 -4.36 -14.19
N PRO A 30 9.51 -4.37 -15.35
CA PRO A 30 10.00 -3.66 -16.53
C PRO A 30 10.06 -2.15 -16.33
N VAL A 31 9.09 -1.58 -15.61
CA VAL A 31 9.08 -0.15 -15.27
C VAL A 31 10.24 0.20 -14.34
N ALA A 32 10.53 -0.65 -13.34
CA ALA A 32 11.66 -0.44 -12.45
C ALA A 32 13.01 -0.56 -13.17
N ILE A 33 13.18 -1.58 -14.01
CA ILE A 33 14.41 -1.82 -14.79
C ILE A 33 14.63 -0.67 -15.79
N GLY A 34 13.59 -0.32 -16.56
CA GLY A 34 13.66 0.78 -17.53
C GLY A 34 13.87 2.14 -16.87
N GLY A 35 13.23 2.40 -15.73
CA GLY A 35 13.42 3.61 -14.93
C GLY A 35 14.84 3.73 -14.39
N PHE A 36 15.41 2.65 -13.87
CA PHE A 36 16.79 2.63 -13.39
C PHE A 36 17.80 2.79 -14.54
N TRP A 37 17.55 2.18 -15.70
CA TRP A 37 18.40 2.33 -16.88
C TRP A 37 18.40 3.77 -17.44
N ALA A 38 17.24 4.44 -17.44
CA ALA A 38 17.11 5.80 -17.95
C ALA A 38 17.62 6.88 -16.98
N TYR A 39 17.39 6.74 -15.67
CA TYR A 39 17.68 7.80 -14.68
C TYR A 39 18.86 7.50 -13.76
N GLY A 40 19.31 6.24 -13.70
CA GLY A 40 20.42 5.81 -12.85
C GLY A 40 20.26 6.28 -11.40
N ASN A 41 21.32 6.88 -10.85
CA ASN A 41 21.37 7.38 -9.47
C ASN A 41 20.68 8.76 -9.28
N GLN A 42 20.01 9.30 -10.30
CA GLN A 42 19.39 10.64 -10.24
C GLN A 42 17.88 10.61 -9.97
N ILE A 43 17.33 9.47 -9.53
CA ILE A 43 15.90 9.33 -9.24
C ILE A 43 15.56 10.12 -7.96
N PRO A 44 14.73 11.18 -8.05
CA PRO A 44 14.27 11.91 -6.87
C PRO A 44 13.40 11.03 -5.96
N PRO A 45 13.37 11.31 -4.64
CA PRO A 45 12.60 10.54 -3.66
C PRO A 45 11.09 10.54 -3.91
N ASN A 46 10.56 11.49 -4.69
CA ASN A 46 9.15 11.58 -5.06
C ASN A 46 8.78 10.67 -6.27
N GLY A 47 9.68 9.79 -6.68
CA GLY A 47 9.42 8.70 -7.62
C GLY A 47 9.65 9.05 -9.10
N ILE A 48 9.47 8.04 -9.96
CA ILE A 48 9.79 8.07 -11.40
C ILE A 48 9.01 9.14 -12.16
N LEU A 49 7.78 9.49 -11.73
CA LEU A 49 6.97 10.52 -12.38
C LEU A 49 7.59 11.92 -12.23
N THR A 50 8.16 12.23 -11.06
CA THR A 50 8.87 13.50 -10.84
C THR A 50 10.22 13.52 -11.54
N ALA A 51 10.87 12.36 -11.71
CA ALA A 51 12.05 12.22 -12.56
C ALA A 51 11.73 12.53 -14.03
N LEU A 52 10.64 11.95 -14.55
CA LEU A 52 10.14 12.21 -15.91
C LEU A 52 9.84 13.70 -16.12
N TYR A 53 9.16 14.34 -15.17
CA TYR A 53 8.86 15.77 -15.26
C TYR A 53 10.15 16.62 -15.26
N LYS A 54 11.10 16.33 -14.37
CA LYS A 54 12.32 17.14 -14.20
C LYS A 54 13.31 16.99 -15.36
N PHE A 55 13.45 15.80 -15.93
CA PHE A 55 14.46 15.52 -16.97
C PHE A 55 13.92 15.61 -18.39
N HIS A 56 12.65 15.26 -18.63
CA HIS A 56 12.06 15.23 -19.97
C HIS A 56 11.11 16.42 -20.26
N SER A 57 11.06 17.44 -19.39
CA SER A 57 10.25 18.66 -19.64
C SER A 57 10.63 19.39 -20.93
N HIS A 58 11.86 19.22 -21.44
CA HIS A 58 12.33 19.93 -22.63
C HIS A 58 12.24 19.09 -23.92
N ASP A 59 12.29 17.76 -23.83
CA ASP A 59 12.40 16.86 -24.99
C ASP A 59 11.11 16.10 -25.33
N VAL A 60 10.14 15.99 -24.41
CA VAL A 60 8.89 15.23 -24.63
C VAL A 60 7.71 16.16 -24.94
N SER A 61 6.86 15.76 -25.89
CA SER A 61 5.68 16.54 -26.27
C SER A 61 4.76 16.75 -25.06
N ARG A 62 4.29 17.98 -24.87
CA ARG A 62 3.40 18.38 -23.76
C ARG A 62 2.13 17.50 -23.67
N LEU A 63 1.73 16.90 -24.79
CA LEU A 63 0.60 15.96 -24.88
C LEU A 63 0.87 14.65 -24.13
N VAL A 64 2.06 14.05 -24.28
CA VAL A 64 2.39 12.78 -23.61
C VAL A 64 2.43 12.97 -22.09
N LEU A 65 3.02 14.08 -21.64
CA LEU A 65 3.08 14.43 -20.22
C LEU A 65 1.67 14.71 -19.64
N GLY A 66 0.82 15.40 -20.42
CA GLY A 66 -0.57 15.65 -20.07
C GLY A 66 -1.37 14.36 -19.92
N ILE A 67 -1.30 13.45 -20.90
CA ILE A 67 -2.00 12.16 -20.86
C ILE A 67 -1.53 11.30 -19.68
N ALA A 68 -0.21 11.23 -19.45
CA ALA A 68 0.34 10.46 -18.32
C ALA A 68 -0.16 10.99 -16.97
N THR A 69 -0.17 12.32 -16.80
CA THR A 69 -0.66 12.95 -15.56
C THR A 69 -2.16 12.73 -15.37
N LEU A 70 -2.97 12.84 -16.43
CA LEU A 70 -4.40 12.55 -16.38
C LEU A 70 -4.67 11.09 -16.00
N LEU A 71 -3.93 10.13 -16.57
CA LEU A 71 -4.05 8.72 -16.22
C LEU A 71 -3.72 8.45 -14.75
N VAL A 72 -2.69 9.11 -14.22
CA VAL A 72 -2.34 9.02 -12.79
C VAL A 72 -3.46 9.60 -11.92
N ILE A 73 -4.03 10.76 -12.28
CA ILE A 73 -5.14 11.36 -11.53
C ILE A 73 -6.35 10.42 -11.54
N ILE A 74 -6.74 9.88 -12.70
CA ILE A 74 -7.86 8.94 -12.80
C ILE A 74 -7.61 7.70 -11.94
N ASN A 75 -6.40 7.13 -11.99
CA ASN A 75 -6.02 5.99 -11.17
C ASN A 75 -6.12 6.32 -9.66
N CYS A 76 -5.60 7.47 -9.23
CA CYS A 76 -5.71 7.89 -7.83
C CYS A 76 -7.17 8.06 -7.38
N LEU A 77 -8.03 8.64 -8.23
CA LEU A 77 -9.45 8.84 -7.92
C LEU A 77 -10.20 7.51 -7.79
N THR A 78 -9.96 6.55 -8.70
CA THR A 78 -10.63 5.23 -8.64
C THR A 78 -10.12 4.38 -7.48
N THR A 79 -8.81 4.38 -7.27
CA THR A 79 -8.15 3.64 -6.19
C THR A 79 -8.57 4.14 -4.80
N TYR A 80 -8.73 5.46 -4.63
CA TYR A 80 -9.25 6.04 -3.38
C TYR A 80 -10.63 5.48 -3.02
N GLN A 81 -11.54 5.34 -3.99
CA GLN A 81 -12.88 4.80 -3.73
C GLN A 81 -12.83 3.34 -3.26
N ILE A 82 -11.98 2.52 -3.88
CA ILE A 82 -11.82 1.10 -3.54
C ILE A 82 -11.26 0.96 -2.11
N TYR A 83 -10.23 1.74 -1.75
CA TYR A 83 -9.64 1.67 -0.41
C TYR A 83 -10.50 2.28 0.68
N ALA A 84 -11.34 3.27 0.35
CA ALA A 84 -12.22 3.89 1.34
C ALA A 84 -13.45 3.02 1.66
N MET A 85 -13.90 2.14 0.75
CA MET A 85 -15.03 1.24 0.95
C MET A 85 -14.99 0.41 2.24
N PRO A 86 -13.90 -0.34 2.56
CA PRO A 86 -13.83 -1.09 3.82
C PRO A 86 -13.83 -0.19 5.06
N VAL A 87 -13.31 1.04 4.96
CA VAL A 87 -13.35 2.00 6.07
C VAL A 87 -14.79 2.45 6.31
N TYR A 88 -15.52 2.79 5.25
CA TYR A 88 -16.93 3.15 5.34
C TYR A 88 -17.77 2.01 5.91
N ASP A 89 -17.54 0.77 5.47
CA ASP A 89 -18.26 -0.40 5.97
C ASP A 89 -17.97 -0.65 7.46
N ASN A 90 -16.72 -0.48 7.92
CA ASN A 90 -16.37 -0.60 9.35
C ASN A 90 -17.00 0.50 10.21
N MET A 91 -17.06 1.75 9.70
CA MET A 91 -17.72 2.85 10.39
C MET A 91 -19.24 2.61 10.46
N GLU A 92 -19.84 2.11 9.39
CA GLU A 92 -21.26 1.76 9.32
C GLU A 92 -21.59 0.62 10.28
N ALA A 93 -20.78 -0.45 10.28
CA ALA A 93 -20.92 -1.59 11.20
C ALA A 93 -20.78 -1.17 12.67
N GLY A 94 -19.82 -0.28 12.99
CA GLY A 94 -19.66 0.26 14.34
C GLY A 94 -20.88 1.07 14.81
N TYR A 95 -21.52 1.82 13.91
CA TYR A 95 -22.76 2.53 14.22
C TYR A 95 -23.93 1.57 14.43
N VAL A 96 -24.11 0.61 13.53
CA VAL A 96 -25.19 -0.39 13.61
C VAL A 96 -25.07 -1.19 14.90
N HIS A 97 -23.87 -1.60 15.28
CA HIS A 97 -23.63 -2.32 16.53
C HIS A 97 -23.98 -1.50 17.79
N LYS A 98 -23.80 -0.18 17.77
CA LYS A 98 -24.06 0.68 18.94
C LYS A 98 -25.50 1.18 19.03
N LYS A 99 -26.20 1.26 17.90
CA LYS A 99 -27.53 1.88 17.80
C LYS A 99 -28.63 0.92 17.37
N ASP A 100 -28.31 -0.31 16.99
CA ASP A 100 -29.24 -1.36 16.51
C ASP A 100 -30.24 -0.86 15.44
N ARG A 101 -29.81 0.14 14.66
CA ARG A 101 -30.64 0.79 13.64
C ARG A 101 -29.85 0.89 12.34
N PRO A 102 -30.51 0.72 11.18
CA PRO A 102 -29.85 0.91 9.91
C PRO A 102 -29.33 2.35 9.80
N CYS A 103 -28.14 2.50 9.22
CA CYS A 103 -27.54 3.81 8.98
C CYS A 103 -28.40 4.63 8.02
N PRO A 104 -28.91 5.81 8.42
CA PRO A 104 -29.65 6.67 7.50
C PRO A 104 -28.71 7.27 6.44
N TRP A 105 -29.24 7.56 5.26
CA TRP A 105 -28.46 8.06 4.11
C TRP A 105 -27.67 9.35 4.42
N TRP A 106 -28.24 10.25 5.24
CA TRP A 106 -27.55 11.46 5.72
C TRP A 106 -26.30 11.15 6.54
N LEU A 107 -26.36 10.16 7.42
CA LEU A 107 -25.23 9.77 8.25
C LEU A 107 -24.13 9.12 7.39
N ARG A 108 -24.51 8.33 6.38
CA ARG A 108 -23.57 7.75 5.41
C ARG A 108 -22.85 8.82 4.60
N SER A 109 -23.57 9.86 4.17
CA SER A 109 -22.97 11.03 3.51
C SER A 109 -22.04 11.77 4.48
N GLY A 110 -22.45 11.94 5.73
CA GLY A 110 -21.65 12.53 6.80
C GLY A 110 -20.32 11.81 7.03
N PHE A 111 -20.32 10.47 7.11
CA PHE A 111 -19.09 9.69 7.26
C PHE A 111 -18.14 9.85 6.07
N ARG A 112 -18.68 9.91 4.85
CA ARG A 112 -17.87 10.11 3.63
C ARG A 112 -17.23 11.50 3.59
N VAL A 113 -18.00 12.55 3.91
CA VAL A 113 -17.48 13.93 3.98
C VAL A 113 -16.46 14.07 5.11
N PHE A 114 -16.74 13.50 6.29
CA PHE A 114 -15.83 13.52 7.42
C PHE A 114 -14.50 12.84 7.09
N PHE A 115 -14.53 11.61 6.55
CA PHE A 115 -13.32 10.90 6.17
C PHE A 115 -12.54 11.66 5.08
N GLY A 116 -13.23 12.18 4.06
CA GLY A 116 -12.59 13.02 3.04
C GLY A 116 -11.94 14.28 3.62
N ALA A 117 -12.62 14.97 4.53
CA ALA A 117 -12.11 16.17 5.19
C ALA A 117 -10.88 15.86 6.05
N VAL A 118 -10.90 14.76 6.81
CA VAL A 118 -9.75 14.33 7.61
C VAL A 118 -8.55 14.00 6.71
N ASN A 119 -8.75 13.26 5.63
CA ASN A 119 -7.67 12.97 4.68
C ASN A 119 -7.11 14.24 4.02
N PHE A 120 -7.99 15.18 3.66
CA PHE A 120 -7.58 16.48 3.11
C PHE A 120 -6.75 17.30 4.11
N LEU A 121 -7.20 17.37 5.37
CA LEU A 121 -6.46 18.05 6.44
C LEU A 121 -5.09 17.41 6.67
N ILE A 122 -5.01 16.07 6.68
CA ILE A 122 -3.75 15.34 6.83
C ILE A 122 -2.82 15.61 5.64
N ALA A 123 -3.34 15.62 4.41
CA ALA A 123 -2.56 15.90 3.21
C ALA A 123 -1.99 17.34 3.21
N VAL A 124 -2.77 18.33 3.67
CA VAL A 124 -2.33 19.73 3.77
C VAL A 124 -1.37 19.94 4.94
N ALA A 125 -1.61 19.29 6.08
CA ALA A 125 -0.80 19.44 7.28
C ALA A 125 0.55 18.72 7.19
N LEU A 126 0.63 17.59 6.48
CA LEU A 126 1.79 16.71 6.40
C LEU A 126 2.22 16.48 4.94
N PRO A 127 2.84 17.47 4.26
CA PRO A 127 3.33 17.29 2.90
C PRO A 127 4.45 16.24 2.76
N PHE A 128 5.01 15.78 3.88
CA PHE A 128 6.07 14.75 3.96
C PHE A 128 5.54 13.32 4.08
N LEU A 129 4.23 13.08 3.88
CA LEU A 129 3.65 11.73 3.93
C LEU A 129 4.28 10.76 2.95
N SER A 130 4.79 11.23 1.81
CA SER A 130 5.52 10.40 0.85
C SER A 130 6.81 9.83 1.47
N GLU A 131 7.50 10.59 2.32
CA GLU A 131 8.69 10.13 3.02
C GLU A 131 8.35 9.14 4.15
N LEU A 132 7.16 9.28 4.75
CA LEU A 132 6.64 8.33 5.75
C LEU A 132 6.10 7.04 5.14
N ALA A 133 5.82 7.00 3.83
CA ALA A 133 5.26 5.82 3.18
C ALA A 133 6.16 4.58 3.36
N GLY A 134 7.48 4.76 3.30
CA GLY A 134 8.45 3.68 3.57
C GLY A 134 8.40 3.17 5.01
N LEU A 135 8.20 4.08 5.97
CA LEU A 135 8.06 3.74 7.40
C LEU A 135 6.74 2.99 7.67
N LEU A 136 5.62 3.48 7.13
CA LEU A 136 4.31 2.83 7.23
C LEU A 136 4.31 1.44 6.57
N GLY A 137 4.98 1.32 5.42
CA GLY A 137 5.29 0.04 4.80
C GLY A 137 6.07 -0.88 5.73
N GLY A 138 7.17 -0.38 6.32
CA GLY A 138 7.95 -1.05 7.36
C GLY A 138 7.11 -1.65 8.48
N ILE A 139 6.20 -0.86 9.06
CA ILE A 139 5.36 -1.26 10.20
C ILE A 139 4.26 -2.27 9.80
N SER A 140 3.80 -2.25 8.55
CA SER A 140 2.77 -3.17 8.06
C SER A 140 3.30 -4.54 7.62
N LEU A 141 4.60 -4.65 7.32
CA LEU A 141 5.23 -5.90 6.86
C LEU A 141 5.10 -7.09 7.83
N PRO A 142 5.19 -6.93 9.17
CA PRO A 142 4.93 -8.03 10.10
C PRO A 142 3.50 -8.55 9.96
N VAL A 143 2.53 -7.69 9.71
CA VAL A 143 1.12 -8.08 9.58
C VAL A 143 0.88 -8.83 8.26
N THR A 144 1.56 -8.45 7.18
CA THR A 144 1.34 -9.05 5.86
C THR A 144 2.19 -10.29 5.61
N LEU A 145 3.42 -10.35 6.13
CA LEU A 145 4.36 -11.45 5.89
C LEU A 145 4.52 -12.37 7.11
N ALA A 146 4.75 -11.80 8.30
CA ALA A 146 5.09 -12.61 9.47
C ALA A 146 3.87 -13.26 10.13
N TYR A 147 2.78 -12.50 10.24
CA TYR A 147 1.54 -12.95 10.87
C TYR A 147 0.91 -14.20 10.23
N PRO A 148 0.68 -14.28 8.90
CA PRO A 148 0.12 -15.50 8.30
C PRO A 148 1.05 -16.69 8.46
N CYS A 149 2.37 -16.48 8.43
CA CYS A 149 3.34 -17.53 8.67
C CYS A 149 3.22 -18.09 10.09
N PHE A 150 3.30 -17.25 11.13
CA PHE A 150 3.17 -17.71 12.51
C PHE A 150 1.79 -18.29 12.81
N MET A 151 0.73 -17.69 12.26
CA MET A 151 -0.64 -18.19 12.39
C MET A 151 -0.80 -19.59 11.80
N TRP A 152 -0.25 -19.85 10.62
CA TRP A 152 -0.29 -21.19 10.02
C TRP A 152 0.45 -22.24 10.87
N VAL A 153 1.62 -21.90 11.43
CA VAL A 153 2.35 -22.80 12.35
C VAL A 153 1.53 -23.10 13.60
N ALA A 154 0.87 -22.09 14.18
CA ALA A 154 0.04 -22.25 15.37
C ALA A 154 -1.20 -23.12 15.13
N ILE A 155 -1.86 -22.96 13.97
CA ILE A 155 -3.08 -23.71 13.61
C ILE A 155 -2.75 -25.15 13.20
N LYS A 156 -1.78 -25.34 12.30
CA LYS A 156 -1.52 -26.66 11.70
C LYS A 156 -0.59 -27.54 12.52
N LYS A 157 0.11 -26.97 13.52
CA LYS A 157 1.07 -27.68 14.41
C LYS A 157 1.90 -28.73 13.66
N PRO A 158 2.62 -28.34 12.58
CA PRO A 158 3.44 -29.29 11.84
C PRO A 158 4.52 -29.89 12.74
N GLY A 159 4.97 -31.12 12.43
CA GLY A 159 6.08 -31.74 13.15
C GLY A 159 7.31 -30.85 13.14
N LYS A 160 7.95 -30.68 14.31
CA LYS A 160 9.17 -29.88 14.47
C LYS A 160 10.26 -30.46 13.55
N GLY A 161 10.74 -29.67 12.60
CA GLY A 161 11.72 -30.11 11.57
C GLY A 161 11.13 -30.52 10.21
N SER A 162 9.80 -30.46 10.02
CA SER A 162 9.21 -30.61 8.69
C SER A 162 9.65 -29.47 7.76
N ALA A 163 9.84 -29.76 6.47
CA ALA A 163 10.21 -28.76 5.46
C ALA A 163 9.24 -27.54 5.47
N MET A 164 7.93 -27.79 5.62
CA MET A 164 6.93 -26.73 5.71
C MET A 164 7.05 -25.89 6.99
N TRP A 165 7.50 -26.49 8.11
CA TRP A 165 7.76 -25.76 9.34
C TRP A 165 8.98 -24.85 9.20
N ASN A 166 10.09 -25.37 8.64
CA ASN A 166 11.31 -24.59 8.40
C ASN A 166 11.06 -23.41 7.44
N ILE A 167 10.38 -23.64 6.32
CA ILE A 167 10.08 -22.60 5.33
C ILE A 167 9.25 -21.49 5.95
N ASN A 168 8.19 -21.86 6.68
CA ASN A 168 7.26 -20.88 7.22
C ASN A 168 7.86 -20.11 8.42
N TRP A 169 8.72 -20.76 9.21
CA TRP A 169 9.50 -20.08 10.25
C TRP A 169 10.55 -19.14 9.65
N ALA A 170 11.28 -19.57 8.61
CA ALA A 170 12.26 -18.75 7.91
C ALA A 170 11.60 -17.51 7.27
N LEU A 171 10.47 -17.68 6.58
CA LEU A 171 9.71 -16.57 6.00
C LEU A 171 9.19 -15.59 7.07
N GLY A 172 8.70 -16.11 8.20
CA GLY A 172 8.22 -15.28 9.31
C GLY A 172 9.33 -14.44 9.95
N VAL A 173 10.47 -15.07 10.25
CA VAL A 173 11.66 -14.37 10.79
C VAL A 173 12.21 -13.37 9.78
N PHE A 174 12.29 -13.75 8.50
CA PHE A 174 12.74 -12.86 7.44
C PHE A 174 11.85 -11.62 7.31
N GLY A 175 10.52 -11.78 7.35
CA GLY A 175 9.58 -10.66 7.32
C GLY A 175 9.74 -9.71 8.52
N MET A 176 10.00 -10.25 9.71
CA MET A 176 10.28 -9.45 10.92
C MET A 176 11.59 -8.66 10.80
N VAL A 177 12.65 -9.30 10.33
CA VAL A 177 13.97 -8.65 10.13
C VAL A 177 13.85 -7.56 9.07
N LEU A 178 13.18 -7.84 7.94
CA LEU A 178 12.96 -6.87 6.87
C LEU A 178 12.20 -5.64 7.37
N SER A 179 11.13 -5.87 8.16
CA SER A 179 10.38 -4.79 8.81
C SER A 179 11.29 -3.93 9.69
N PHE A 180 12.10 -4.55 10.55
CA PHE A 180 13.03 -3.83 11.42
C PHE A 180 14.05 -2.99 10.63
N VAL A 181 14.69 -3.58 9.61
CA VAL A 181 15.65 -2.88 8.75
C VAL A 181 15.01 -1.70 8.03
N LEU A 182 13.80 -1.87 7.50
CA LEU A 182 13.09 -0.79 6.82
C LEU A 182 12.67 0.33 7.77
N VAL A 183 12.20 0.00 8.98
CA VAL A 183 11.85 1.01 9.98
C VAL A 183 13.08 1.81 10.38
N VAL A 184 14.20 1.15 10.71
CA VAL A 184 15.45 1.81 11.09
C VAL A 184 16.02 2.64 9.92
N GLY A 185 16.03 2.10 8.70
CA GLY A 185 16.54 2.80 7.52
C GLY A 185 15.73 4.05 7.18
N ASN A 186 14.40 3.97 7.22
CA ASN A 186 13.54 5.13 6.97
C ASN A 186 13.62 6.15 8.12
N LEU A 187 13.73 5.72 9.37
CA LEU A 187 13.98 6.61 10.52
C LEU A 187 15.31 7.34 10.37
N TRP A 188 16.38 6.63 10.00
CA TRP A 188 17.69 7.24 9.75
C TRP A 188 17.65 8.26 8.61
N GLY A 189 16.98 7.93 7.50
CA GLY A 189 16.78 8.85 6.39
C GLY A 189 16.01 10.11 6.77
N LEU A 190 14.99 9.97 7.61
CA LEU A 190 14.18 11.09 8.12
C LEU A 190 14.99 12.00 9.06
N VAL A 191 15.82 11.41 9.93
CA VAL A 191 16.70 12.15 10.84
C VAL A 191 17.82 12.86 10.06
N ALA A 192 18.45 12.18 9.09
CA ALA A 192 19.55 12.72 8.31
C ALA A 192 19.14 13.88 7.38
N LYS A 193 17.91 13.85 6.84
CA LYS A 193 17.35 14.96 6.07
C LYS A 193 17.05 16.20 6.92
N GLY A 194 16.98 16.03 8.24
CA GLY A 194 16.50 17.06 9.16
C GLY A 194 15.01 17.30 8.92
N LEU A 195 14.18 17.01 9.91
CA LEU A 195 12.77 17.36 9.91
C LEU A 195 12.65 18.90 9.92
N GLN A 196 12.80 19.55 8.77
CA GLN A 196 12.38 20.92 8.53
C GLN A 196 10.85 20.87 8.52
N VAL A 197 10.25 20.85 9.71
CA VAL A 197 8.80 20.73 9.91
C VAL A 197 8.13 22.00 9.42
N HIS A 198 8.02 22.16 8.10
CA HIS A 198 7.25 23.21 7.47
C HIS A 198 5.78 22.79 7.49
N PHE A 199 5.18 22.86 8.68
CA PHE A 199 3.73 22.84 8.81
C PHE A 199 3.16 23.94 7.89
N PHE A 200 2.24 23.57 7.00
CA PHE A 200 1.49 24.46 6.10
C PHE A 200 2.26 25.12 4.92
N LYS A 201 3.25 24.46 4.33
CA LYS A 201 3.78 24.84 2.99
C LYS A 201 3.78 23.65 2.03
N PRO A 202 2.76 23.49 1.17
CA PRO A 202 2.84 22.55 0.05
C PRO A 202 3.87 23.06 -0.97
N GLN A 203 4.82 22.21 -1.38
CA GLN A 203 5.70 22.44 -2.53
C GLN A 203 5.18 21.69 -3.74
#